data_AF-A0A401ZCT7-F1
#
_entry.id   AF-A0A401ZCT7-F1
#
_cell.length_a   1.000
_cell.length_b   1.000
_cell.length_c   1.000
_cell.angle_alpha   90.00
_cell.angle_beta   90.00
_cell.angle_gamma   90.00
#
_symmetry.space_group_name_H-M   'P 1'
#
loop_
_entity.id
_entity.type
_entity.pdbx_description
1 polymer ?
#
loop_
_entity_poly.entity_id
_entity_poly.type
_entity_poly.pdbx_seq_one_letter_code
_entity_poly.pdbx_strand_id
1 'polypeptide(L)'
;MTAMGMTANLNVPVFVISTIAIVVLVGATIWLLRRGDVTMATLLMLLIIDGGNAVTALSVKGGLGLINLPLFDMMIASELIAVSLLNPASVFLVCLFNCSFMILDIVFGARAADLNHYLAMSGWGVVISRPVLLQIAVALGTYQWVQSANKALKRATKAERLAAMEHEIAEYERNNAMQKRQLEQSIKYLVDTQRQVANGDFTARVPITQDNVLWPVAISFNNLLTRFQRYQREANELERIRENMPLIIQAIREAKMTGRVPRVGRTGTVVDAILIELNK
;
A
#
# COMPACT_ATOMS: atom_id res chain seq x y z
N MET A 1 -5.78 -53.15 54.23
CA MET A 1 -5.09 -52.30 53.23
C MET A 1 -4.61 -53.17 52.08
N THR A 2 -5.55 -53.60 51.24
CA THR A 2 -5.25 -54.26 49.97
C THR A 2 -5.23 -53.18 48.91
N ALA A 3 -4.09 -53.00 48.25
CA ALA A 3 -3.97 -52.12 47.08
C ALA A 3 -4.96 -52.61 46.03
N MET A 4 -6.12 -51.96 45.97
CA MET A 4 -7.14 -52.20 44.97
C MET A 4 -6.56 -51.67 43.66
N GLY A 5 -5.88 -52.56 42.93
CA GLY A 5 -5.35 -52.27 41.62
C GLY A 5 -6.50 -51.86 40.72
N MET A 6 -6.63 -50.55 40.48
CA MET A 6 -7.43 -50.02 39.39
C MET A 6 -6.78 -50.46 38.08
N THR A 7 -7.04 -51.70 37.67
CA THR A 7 -6.89 -52.07 36.27
C THR A 7 -8.03 -51.38 35.54
N ALA A 8 -7.77 -50.14 35.12
CA ALA A 8 -8.61 -49.48 34.14
C ALA A 8 -8.66 -50.42 32.94
N ASN A 9 -9.78 -51.12 32.77
CA ASN A 9 -10.09 -51.86 31.55
C ASN A 9 -10.30 -50.83 30.44
N LEU A 10 -9.21 -50.19 30.02
CA LEU A 10 -9.15 -49.32 28.88
C LEU A 10 -9.54 -50.19 27.70
N ASN A 11 -10.68 -49.89 27.08
CA ASN A 11 -11.10 -50.59 25.89
C ASN A 11 -10.19 -50.12 24.75
N VAL A 12 -8.98 -50.71 24.66
CA VAL A 12 -7.90 -50.32 23.75
C VAL A 12 -8.40 -50.12 22.31
N PRO A 13 -9.28 -50.98 21.76
CA PRO A 13 -9.86 -50.75 20.43
C PRO A 13 -10.59 -49.41 20.28
N VAL A 14 -11.43 -49.03 21.25
CA VAL A 14 -12.22 -47.78 21.17
C VAL A 14 -11.29 -46.56 21.23
N PHE A 15 -10.28 -46.60 22.10
CA PHE A 15 -9.30 -45.52 22.22
C PHE A 15 -8.47 -45.35 20.94
N VAL A 16 -8.03 -46.44 20.31
CA VAL A 16 -7.28 -46.40 19.05
C VAL A 16 -8.15 -45.83 17.92
N ILE A 17 -9.40 -46.28 17.81
CA ILE A 17 -10.33 -45.79 16.78
C ILE A 17 -10.63 -44.29 16.97
N SER A 18 -10.91 -43.84 18.19
CA SER A 18 -11.16 -42.43 18.47
C SER A 18 -9.93 -41.56 18.18
N THR A 19 -8.74 -42.06 18.49
CA THR A 19 -7.48 -41.35 18.22
C THR A 19 -7.25 -41.19 16.72
N ILE A 20 -7.42 -42.27 15.93
CA ILE A 20 -7.28 -42.21 14.47
C ILE A 20 -8.31 -41.24 13.87
N ALA A 21 -9.57 -41.29 14.34
CA ALA A 21 -10.60 -40.38 13.87
C ALA A 21 -10.25 -38.91 14.14
N ILE A 22 -9.77 -38.58 15.35
CA ILE A 22 -9.33 -37.22 15.69
C ILE A 22 -8.17 -36.79 14.78
N VAL A 23 -7.16 -37.63 14.57
CA VAL A 23 -6.01 -37.31 13.70
C VAL A 23 -6.47 -37.02 12.26
N VAL A 24 -7.39 -37.84 11.72
CA VAL A 24 -7.95 -37.63 10.37
C VAL A 24 -8.72 -36.31 10.30
N LEU A 25 -9.56 -36.01 11.30
CA LEU A 25 -10.36 -34.79 11.33
C LEU A 25 -9.49 -33.53 11.51
N VAL A 26 -8.44 -33.60 12.32
CA VAL A 26 -7.43 -32.54 12.44
C VAL A 26 -6.68 -32.36 11.11
N GLY A 27 -6.29 -33.45 10.45
CA GLY A 27 -5.68 -33.40 9.12
C GLY A 27 -6.58 -32.74 8.07
N ALA A 28 -7.87 -33.09 8.06
CA ALA A 28 -8.88 -32.48 7.21
C ALA A 28 -9.05 -30.98 7.52
N THR A 29 -9.03 -30.61 8.80
CA THR A 29 -9.13 -29.21 9.25
C THR A 29 -7.94 -28.38 8.75
N ILE A 30 -6.71 -28.89 8.91
CA ILE A 30 -5.48 -28.24 8.42
C ILE A 30 -5.54 -28.08 6.90
N TRP A 31 -6.03 -29.10 6.20
CA TRP A 31 -6.18 -29.06 4.75
C TRP A 31 -7.20 -28.01 4.29
N LEU A 32 -8.34 -27.88 4.97
CA LEU A 32 -9.33 -26.84 4.70
C LEU A 32 -8.76 -25.43 4.96
N LEU A 33 -8.00 -25.27 6.05
CA LEU A 33 -7.36 -24.00 6.38
C LEU A 33 -6.35 -23.57 5.31
N ARG A 34 -5.60 -24.52 4.74
CA ARG A 34 -4.68 -24.26 3.62
C ARG A 34 -5.40 -23.87 2.33
N ARG A 35 -6.65 -24.30 2.14
CA ARG A 35 -7.48 -23.90 0.99
C ARG A 35 -8.13 -22.51 1.17
N GLY A 36 -7.98 -21.90 2.35
CA GLY A 36 -8.61 -20.62 2.68
C GLY A 36 -10.08 -20.74 3.07
N ASP A 37 -10.63 -21.96 3.19
CA ASP A 37 -12.00 -22.18 3.66
C ASP A 37 -12.04 -22.24 5.19
N VAL A 38 -11.86 -21.07 5.80
CA VAL A 38 -11.80 -20.89 7.26
C VAL A 38 -13.13 -21.29 7.91
N THR A 39 -14.26 -21.07 7.23
CA THR A 39 -15.58 -21.39 7.78
C THR A 39 -15.77 -22.90 7.95
N MET A 40 -15.52 -23.69 6.91
CA MET A 40 -15.64 -25.15 7.00
C MET A 40 -14.62 -25.74 7.98
N ALA A 41 -13.38 -25.23 7.97
CA ALA A 41 -12.37 -25.66 8.94
C ALA A 41 -12.83 -25.41 10.39
N THR A 42 -13.42 -24.24 10.65
CA THR A 42 -13.92 -23.91 11.99
C THR A 42 -15.10 -24.78 12.39
N LEU A 43 -16.09 -24.97 11.51
CA LEU A 43 -17.23 -25.85 11.78
C LEU A 43 -16.78 -27.28 12.10
N LEU A 44 -15.75 -27.77 11.39
CA LEU A 44 -15.17 -29.08 11.66
C LEU A 44 -14.47 -29.11 13.04
N MET A 45 -13.73 -28.07 13.42
CA MET A 45 -13.14 -27.96 14.76
C MET A 45 -14.21 -27.96 15.87
N LEU A 46 -15.29 -27.19 15.68
CA LEU A 46 -16.41 -27.15 16.63
C LEU A 46 -17.04 -28.55 16.79
N LEU A 47 -17.27 -29.23 15.66
CA LEU A 47 -17.80 -30.59 15.67
C LEU A 47 -16.89 -31.58 16.40
N ILE A 48 -15.56 -31.48 16.22
CA ILE A 48 -14.60 -32.34 16.91
C ILE A 48 -14.64 -32.11 18.43
N ILE A 49 -14.61 -30.84 18.86
CA ILE A 49 -14.54 -30.47 20.27
C ILE A 49 -15.87 -30.75 20.97
N ASP A 50 -16.97 -30.19 20.48
CA ASP A 50 -18.29 -30.35 21.10
C ASP A 50 -18.79 -31.79 20.94
N GLY A 51 -18.58 -32.40 19.77
CA GLY A 51 -18.93 -33.80 19.54
C GLY A 51 -18.10 -34.74 20.43
N GLY A 52 -16.80 -34.48 20.59
CA GLY A 52 -15.94 -35.25 21.48
C GLY A 52 -16.37 -35.16 22.94
N ASN A 53 -16.67 -33.94 23.42
CA ASN A 53 -17.17 -33.72 24.78
C ASN A 53 -18.54 -34.37 24.99
N ALA A 54 -19.45 -34.24 24.03
CA ALA A 54 -20.78 -34.85 24.08
C ALA A 54 -20.72 -36.38 24.11
N VAL A 55 -19.92 -36.99 23.23
CA VAL A 55 -19.71 -38.45 23.22
C VAL A 55 -19.09 -38.91 24.53
N THR A 56 -18.14 -38.15 25.08
CA THR A 56 -17.50 -38.48 26.36
C THR A 56 -18.50 -38.45 27.51
N ALA A 57 -19.33 -37.40 27.61
CA ALA A 57 -20.36 -37.26 28.63
C ALA A 57 -21.38 -38.41 28.57
N LEU A 58 -21.85 -38.75 27.37
CA LEU A 58 -22.83 -39.83 27.15
C LEU A 58 -22.25 -41.24 27.35
N SER A 59 -20.93 -41.41 27.23
CA SER A 59 -20.27 -42.72 27.34
C SER A 59 -19.87 -43.11 28.76
N VAL A 60 -20.07 -42.24 29.76
CA VAL A 60 -19.69 -42.55 31.15
C VAL A 60 -20.55 -43.69 31.70
N LYS A 61 -19.90 -44.81 32.03
CA LYS A 61 -20.55 -45.95 32.67
C LYS A 61 -21.03 -45.56 34.07
N GLY A 62 -22.33 -45.73 34.32
CA GLY A 62 -22.97 -45.30 35.58
C GLY A 62 -23.61 -43.90 35.51
N GLY A 63 -23.52 -43.23 34.35
CA GLY A 63 -24.11 -41.93 34.12
C GLY A 63 -23.23 -40.75 34.53
N LEU A 64 -23.76 -39.55 34.34
CA LEU A 64 -23.13 -38.29 34.68
C LEU A 64 -22.99 -38.17 36.21
N GLY A 65 -21.75 -38.02 36.69
CA GLY A 65 -21.41 -37.76 38.09
C GLY A 65 -20.86 -36.35 38.29
N LEU A 66 -20.62 -35.96 39.54
CA LEU A 66 -20.11 -34.63 39.89
C LEU A 66 -18.74 -34.34 39.27
N ILE A 67 -17.89 -35.36 39.17
CA ILE A 67 -16.55 -35.26 38.59
C ILE A 67 -16.55 -34.93 37.09
N ASN A 68 -17.67 -35.19 36.42
CA ASN A 68 -17.82 -34.97 34.98
C ASN A 68 -18.41 -33.59 34.65
N LEU A 69 -18.99 -32.88 35.61
CA LEU A 69 -19.57 -31.54 35.38
C LEU A 69 -18.57 -30.53 34.77
N PRO A 70 -17.27 -30.53 35.16
CA PRO A 70 -16.28 -29.66 34.50
C PRO A 70 -16.05 -29.94 33.01
N LEU A 71 -16.48 -31.10 32.47
CA LEU A 71 -16.42 -31.36 31.02
C LEU A 71 -17.29 -30.39 30.24
N PHE A 72 -18.38 -29.89 30.83
CA PHE A 72 -19.22 -28.87 30.21
C PHE A 72 -18.52 -27.51 30.13
N ASP A 73 -17.66 -27.19 31.11
CA ASP A 73 -16.85 -25.97 31.06
C ASP A 73 -15.82 -26.03 29.92
N MET A 74 -15.38 -27.24 29.50
CA MET A 74 -14.51 -27.39 28.33
C MET A 74 -15.20 -27.01 27.01
N MET A 75 -16.54 -27.03 26.95
CA MET A 75 -17.30 -26.55 25.78
C MET A 75 -17.17 -25.03 25.59
N ILE A 76 -16.67 -24.28 26.58
CA ILE A 76 -16.33 -22.85 26.39
C ILE A 76 -15.25 -22.69 25.30
N ALA A 77 -14.37 -23.69 25.13
CA ALA A 77 -13.33 -23.64 24.11
C ALA A 77 -13.93 -23.51 22.69
N SER A 78 -15.07 -24.14 22.42
CA SER A 78 -15.74 -24.04 21.11
C SER A 78 -16.32 -22.65 20.89
N GLU A 79 -16.84 -21.97 21.92
CA GLU A 79 -17.26 -20.57 21.84
C GLU A 79 -16.09 -19.64 21.48
N LEU A 80 -14.94 -19.82 22.13
CA LEU A 80 -13.73 -19.03 21.87
C LEU A 80 -13.19 -19.24 20.44
N ILE A 81 -13.28 -20.47 19.93
CA ILE A 81 -12.89 -20.78 18.55
C ILE A 81 -13.87 -20.14 17.57
N ALA A 82 -15.18 -20.25 17.82
CA ALA A 82 -16.21 -19.68 16.97
C ALA A 82 -16.08 -18.16 16.86
N VAL A 83 -15.94 -17.44 17.98
CA VAL A 83 -15.83 -15.98 17.96
C VAL A 83 -14.54 -15.48 17.32
N SER A 84 -13.47 -16.27 17.36
CA SER A 84 -12.15 -15.91 16.81
C SER A 84 -12.05 -16.11 15.30
N LEU A 85 -12.69 -17.15 14.77
CA LEU A 85 -12.53 -17.56 13.37
C LEU A 85 -13.76 -17.30 12.48
N LEU A 86 -14.95 -17.18 13.08
CA LEU A 86 -16.20 -16.88 12.36
C LEU A 86 -16.63 -15.43 12.62
N ASN A 87 -17.81 -15.08 12.11
CA ASN A 87 -18.48 -13.85 12.51
C ASN A 87 -18.68 -13.86 14.03
N PRO A 88 -18.32 -12.79 14.77
CA PRO A 88 -18.49 -12.73 16.23
C PRO A 88 -19.90 -13.10 16.72
N ALA A 89 -20.94 -12.84 15.92
CA ALA A 89 -22.32 -13.22 16.28
C ALA A 89 -22.54 -14.74 16.37
N SER A 90 -21.70 -15.55 15.73
CA SER A 90 -21.81 -17.03 15.77
C SER A 90 -21.61 -17.61 17.17
N VAL A 91 -20.91 -16.90 18.07
CA VAL A 91 -20.70 -17.34 19.45
C VAL A 91 -22.02 -17.62 20.18
N PHE A 92 -23.08 -16.84 19.88
CA PHE A 92 -24.39 -17.03 20.48
C PHE A 92 -25.09 -18.30 20.00
N LEU A 93 -24.88 -18.71 18.75
CA LEU A 93 -25.42 -19.96 18.22
C LEU A 93 -24.74 -21.16 18.87
N VAL A 94 -23.41 -21.11 19.01
CA VAL A 94 -22.63 -22.16 19.70
C VAL A 94 -23.00 -22.21 21.18
N CYS A 95 -23.10 -21.07 21.85
CA CYS A 95 -23.54 -20.96 23.24
C CYS A 95 -24.94 -21.55 23.44
N LEU A 96 -25.89 -21.24 22.55
CA LEU A 96 -27.25 -21.78 22.60
C LEU A 96 -27.25 -23.31 22.43
N PHE A 97 -26.46 -23.82 21.49
CA PHE A 97 -26.30 -25.25 21.26
C PHE A 97 -25.70 -25.95 22.50
N ASN A 98 -24.61 -25.41 23.05
CA ASN A 98 -23.95 -25.94 24.25
C ASN A 98 -24.88 -25.90 25.46
N CYS A 99 -25.58 -24.79 25.70
CA CYS A 99 -26.58 -24.67 26.76
C CYS A 99 -27.71 -25.70 26.62
N SER A 100 -28.23 -25.86 25.40
CA SER A 100 -29.30 -26.84 25.13
C SER A 100 -28.81 -28.26 25.37
N PHE A 101 -27.60 -28.60 24.89
CA PHE A 101 -27.00 -29.90 25.10
C PHE A 101 -26.79 -30.21 26.59
N MET A 102 -26.20 -29.28 27.36
CA MET A 102 -25.99 -29.43 28.81
C MET A 102 -27.31 -29.69 29.55
N ILE A 103 -28.35 -28.91 29.25
CA ILE A 103 -29.67 -29.06 29.89
C ILE A 103 -30.26 -30.43 29.54
N LEU A 104 -30.22 -30.83 28.27
CA LEU A 104 -30.75 -32.12 27.83
C LEU A 104 -30.00 -33.29 28.47
N ASP A 105 -28.67 -33.23 28.55
CA ASP A 105 -27.85 -34.28 29.14
C ASP A 105 -28.09 -34.42 30.66
N ILE A 106 -28.18 -33.30 31.39
CA ILE A 106 -28.47 -33.33 32.84
C ILE A 106 -29.90 -33.82 33.14
N VAL A 107 -30.88 -33.43 32.32
CA VAL A 107 -32.29 -33.76 32.56
C VAL A 107 -32.62 -35.19 32.13
N PHE A 108 -32.18 -35.61 30.95
CA PHE A 108 -32.54 -36.90 30.35
C PHE A 108 -31.46 -37.97 30.46
N GLY A 109 -30.21 -37.59 30.73
CA GLY A 109 -29.09 -38.52 30.86
C GLY A 109 -29.19 -39.39 32.11
N ALA A 110 -28.50 -40.53 32.06
CA ALA A 110 -28.28 -41.36 33.24
C ALA A 110 -27.46 -40.57 34.26
N ARG A 111 -27.85 -40.60 35.53
CA ARG A 111 -27.22 -39.84 36.61
C ARG A 111 -26.63 -40.78 37.65
N ALA A 112 -25.37 -40.55 37.99
CA ALA A 112 -24.73 -41.27 39.08
C ALA A 112 -25.32 -40.87 40.44
N ALA A 113 -25.14 -41.73 41.45
CA ALA A 113 -25.76 -41.56 42.76
C ALA A 113 -25.29 -40.28 43.48
N ASP A 114 -24.04 -39.89 43.27
CA ASP A 114 -23.43 -38.66 43.80
C ASP A 114 -24.11 -37.40 43.23
N LEU A 115 -24.37 -37.35 41.93
CA LEU A 115 -25.06 -36.24 41.28
C LEU A 115 -26.53 -36.15 41.73
N ASN A 116 -27.22 -37.29 41.86
CA ASN A 116 -28.59 -37.30 42.38
C ASN A 116 -28.66 -36.81 43.84
N HIS A 117 -27.69 -37.21 44.67
CA HIS A 117 -27.60 -36.72 46.05
C HIS A 117 -27.37 -35.19 46.09
N TYR A 118 -26.47 -34.69 45.24
CA TYR A 118 -26.20 -33.25 45.15
C TYR A 118 -27.41 -32.46 44.61
N LEU A 119 -28.12 -33.00 43.60
CA LEU A 119 -29.36 -32.41 43.08
C LEU A 119 -30.46 -32.35 44.16
N ALA A 120 -30.57 -33.37 45.02
CA ALA A 120 -31.53 -33.37 46.12
C ALA A 120 -31.18 -32.32 47.21
N MET A 121 -29.90 -32.06 47.45
CA MET A 121 -29.45 -31.08 48.45
C MET A 121 -29.47 -29.63 47.96
N SER A 122 -28.95 -29.38 46.75
CA SER A 122 -28.76 -28.03 46.20
C SER A 122 -29.88 -27.58 45.26
N GLY A 123 -30.69 -28.52 44.78
CA GLY A 123 -31.74 -28.28 43.79
C GLY A 123 -31.22 -28.17 42.36
N TRP A 124 -32.12 -28.44 41.40
CA TRP A 124 -31.83 -28.41 39.96
C TRP A 124 -31.33 -27.06 39.46
N GLY A 125 -31.88 -25.98 39.99
CA GLY A 125 -31.56 -24.63 39.57
C GLY A 125 -30.07 -24.32 39.75
N VAL A 126 -29.46 -24.72 40.87
CA VAL A 126 -28.04 -24.41 41.15
C VAL A 126 -27.11 -25.18 40.22
N VAL A 127 -27.39 -26.47 40.01
CA VAL A 127 -26.54 -27.35 39.19
C VAL A 127 -26.53 -26.92 37.72
N ILE A 128 -27.69 -26.55 37.17
CA ILE A 128 -27.82 -26.15 35.76
C ILE A 128 -27.42 -24.68 35.56
N SER A 129 -27.80 -23.78 36.46
CA SER A 129 -27.55 -22.35 36.27
C SER A 129 -26.07 -22.01 36.23
N ARG A 130 -25.23 -22.69 37.02
CA ARG A 130 -23.80 -22.37 37.09
C ARG A 130 -23.06 -22.50 35.74
N PRO A 131 -23.06 -23.66 35.05
CA PRO A 131 -22.39 -23.78 33.76
C PRO A 131 -23.09 -22.95 32.67
N VAL A 132 -24.42 -22.85 32.68
CA VAL A 132 -25.17 -22.03 31.70
C VAL A 132 -24.83 -20.54 31.84
N LEU A 133 -24.79 -20.02 33.06
CA LEU A 133 -24.40 -18.63 33.32
C LEU A 133 -22.95 -18.37 32.91
N LEU A 134 -22.05 -19.35 33.13
CA LEU A 134 -20.66 -19.24 32.72
C LEU A 134 -20.53 -19.16 31.19
N GLN A 135 -21.20 -20.04 30.44
CA GLN A 135 -21.23 -20.00 28.96
C GLN A 135 -21.78 -18.65 28.46
N ILE A 136 -22.92 -18.20 28.98
CA ILE A 136 -23.51 -16.91 28.58
C ILE A 136 -22.56 -15.74 28.88
N ALA A 137 -21.92 -15.74 30.05
CA ALA A 137 -20.97 -14.70 30.44
C ALA A 137 -19.75 -14.67 29.49
N VAL A 138 -19.21 -15.84 29.13
CA VAL A 138 -18.07 -15.94 28.21
C VAL A 138 -18.48 -15.53 26.80
N ALA A 139 -19.62 -15.98 26.29
CA ALA A 139 -20.15 -15.57 24.98
C ALA A 139 -20.31 -14.05 24.88
N LEU A 140 -20.89 -13.40 25.89
CA LEU A 140 -21.07 -11.95 25.92
C LEU A 140 -19.72 -11.21 25.99
N GLY A 141 -18.84 -11.63 26.91
CA GLY A 141 -17.54 -10.99 27.11
C GLY A 141 -16.66 -11.09 25.87
N THR A 142 -16.61 -12.27 25.25
CA THR A 142 -15.80 -12.53 24.05
C THR A 142 -16.38 -11.84 22.82
N TYR A 143 -17.71 -11.82 22.65
CA TYR A 143 -18.37 -11.04 21.60
C TYR A 143 -17.99 -9.56 21.67
N GLN A 144 -18.11 -8.95 22.86
CA GLN A 144 -17.78 -7.55 23.06
C GLN A 144 -16.29 -7.28 22.81
N TRP A 145 -15.42 -8.18 23.29
CA TRP A 145 -13.97 -8.08 23.10
C TRP A 145 -13.59 -8.14 21.62
N VAL A 146 -14.03 -9.16 20.88
CA VAL A 146 -13.72 -9.31 19.45
C VAL A 146 -14.32 -8.17 18.63
N GLN A 147 -15.54 -7.71 18.96
CA GLN A 147 -16.14 -6.57 18.27
C GLN A 147 -15.32 -5.28 18.48
N SER A 148 -14.82 -5.08 19.70
CA SER A 148 -13.97 -3.93 20.03
C SER A 148 -12.61 -4.01 19.34
N ALA A 149 -11.98 -5.20 19.33
CA ALA A 149 -10.73 -5.45 18.62
C ALA A 149 -10.88 -5.20 17.11
N ASN A 150 -11.95 -5.71 16.48
CA ASN A 150 -12.23 -5.49 15.07
C ASN A 150 -12.47 -4.01 14.74
N LYS A 151 -13.15 -3.26 15.62
CA LYS A 151 -13.32 -1.80 15.46
C LYS A 151 -11.98 -1.06 15.57
N ALA A 152 -11.13 -1.45 16.53
CA ALA A 152 -9.81 -0.85 16.71
C ALA A 152 -8.91 -1.13 15.49
N LEU A 153 -8.88 -2.36 15.00
CA LEU A 153 -8.10 -2.75 13.82
C LEU A 153 -8.54 -1.98 12.57
N LYS A 154 -9.85 -1.85 12.33
CA LYS A 154 -10.38 -1.04 11.22
C LYS A 154 -9.96 0.43 11.32
N ARG A 155 -9.92 1.00 12.53
CA ARG A 155 -9.46 2.38 12.74
C ARG A 155 -7.96 2.51 12.46
N ALA A 156 -7.15 1.56 12.92
CA ALA A 156 -5.71 1.53 12.67
C ALA A 156 -5.40 1.45 11.17
N THR A 157 -5.99 0.51 10.44
CA THR A 157 -5.79 0.38 8.98
C THR A 157 -6.26 1.62 8.22
N LYS A 158 -7.33 2.29 8.66
CA LYS A 158 -7.78 3.55 8.07
C LYS A 158 -6.76 4.66 8.30
N ALA A 159 -6.19 4.75 9.51
CA ALA A 159 -5.17 5.73 9.83
C ALA A 159 -3.88 5.49 9.04
N GLU A 160 -3.44 4.24 8.89
CA GLU A 160 -2.28 3.86 8.07
C GLU A 160 -2.47 4.27 6.61
N ARG A 161 -3.63 3.99 6.02
CA ARG A 161 -3.94 4.40 4.64
C ARG A 161 -3.97 5.92 4.48
N LEU A 162 -4.50 6.64 5.47
CA LEU A 162 -4.54 8.10 5.43
C LEU A 162 -3.12 8.69 5.51
N ALA A 163 -2.28 8.18 6.41
CA ALA A 163 -0.89 8.61 6.53
C ALA A 163 -0.08 8.32 5.26
N ALA A 164 -0.31 7.18 4.60
CA ALA A 164 0.30 6.86 3.32
C ALA A 164 -0.11 7.86 2.23
N MET A 165 -1.40 8.20 2.12
CA MET A 165 -1.90 9.19 1.17
C MET A 165 -1.37 10.60 1.44
N GLU A 166 -1.30 11.02 2.70
CA GLU A 166 -0.74 12.32 3.09
C GLU A 166 0.74 12.42 2.70
N HIS A 167 1.49 11.32 2.85
CA HIS A 167 2.88 11.26 2.43
C HIS A 167 3.02 11.41 0.91
N GLU A 168 2.24 10.69 0.11
CA GLU A 168 2.24 10.80 -1.36
C GLU A 168 1.87 12.21 -1.83
N ILE A 169 0.87 12.86 -1.20
CA ILE A 169 0.48 14.23 -1.51
C ILE A 169 1.62 15.20 -1.20
N ALA A 170 2.26 15.06 -0.03
CA ALA A 170 3.37 15.91 0.35
C ALA A 170 4.58 15.77 -0.60
N GLU A 171 4.86 14.57 -1.09
CA GLU A 171 5.90 14.34 -2.10
C GLU A 171 5.53 14.97 -3.45
N TYR A 172 4.28 14.81 -3.89
CA TYR A 172 3.79 15.43 -5.11
C TYR A 172 3.88 16.96 -5.06
N GLU A 173 3.47 17.57 -3.95
CA GLU A 173 3.55 19.03 -3.75
C GLU A 173 5.00 19.52 -3.76
N ARG A 174 5.92 18.79 -3.12
CA ARG A 174 7.36 19.12 -3.15
C ARG A 174 7.90 19.07 -4.57
N ASN A 175 7.58 18.02 -5.34
CA ASN A 175 8.02 17.88 -6.72
C ASN A 175 7.46 18.99 -7.61
N ASN A 176 6.17 19.32 -7.45
CA ASN A 176 5.54 20.41 -8.19
C ASN A 176 6.16 21.77 -7.82
N ALA A 177 6.44 22.02 -6.54
CA ALA A 177 7.11 23.24 -6.10
C ALA A 177 8.53 23.36 -6.68
N MET A 178 9.28 22.26 -6.76
CA MET A 178 10.60 22.23 -7.40
C MET A 178 10.49 22.53 -8.91
N GLN A 179 9.55 21.92 -9.62
CA GLN A 179 9.34 22.17 -11.06
C GLN A 179 8.94 23.64 -11.31
N LYS A 180 8.07 24.22 -10.48
CA LYS A 180 7.70 25.63 -10.57
C LYS A 180 8.89 26.56 -10.39
N ARG A 181 9.74 26.31 -9.37
CA ARG A 181 10.95 27.10 -9.14
C ARG A 181 11.92 27.01 -10.32
N GLN A 182 12.12 25.81 -10.87
CA GLN A 182 12.96 25.63 -12.06
C GLN A 182 12.40 26.38 -13.27
N LEU A 183 11.08 26.34 -13.47
CA LEU A 183 10.41 27.07 -14.54
C LEU A 183 10.56 28.59 -14.37
N GLU A 184 10.30 29.13 -13.18
CA GLU A 184 10.45 30.56 -12.87
C GLU A 184 11.89 31.04 -13.11
N GLN A 185 12.88 30.25 -12.68
CA GLN A 185 14.29 30.55 -12.92
C GLN A 185 14.63 30.58 -14.41
N SER A 186 14.11 29.65 -15.20
CA SER A 186 14.32 29.61 -16.64
C SER A 186 13.62 30.75 -17.38
N ILE A 187 12.42 31.16 -16.94
CA ILE A 187 11.75 32.36 -17.44
C ILE A 187 12.61 33.59 -17.15
N LYS A 188 13.16 33.70 -15.94
CA LYS A 188 14.04 34.81 -15.58
C LYS A 188 15.26 34.88 -16.51
N TYR A 189 15.90 33.76 -16.81
CA TYR A 189 17.01 33.72 -17.77
C TYR A 189 16.60 34.20 -19.17
N LEU A 190 15.43 33.77 -19.68
CA LEU A 190 14.92 34.24 -20.96
C LEU A 190 14.70 35.77 -20.98
N VAL A 191 14.06 36.30 -19.93
CA VAL A 191 13.78 37.74 -19.80
C VAL A 191 15.07 38.55 -19.71
N ASP A 192 16.04 38.09 -18.91
CA ASP A 192 17.31 38.78 -18.74
C ASP A 192 18.14 38.77 -20.04
N THR A 193 18.17 37.66 -20.78
CA THR A 193 18.80 37.62 -22.11
C THR A 193 18.08 38.56 -23.09
N GLN A 194 16.75 38.59 -23.10
CA GLN A 194 15.98 39.50 -23.96
C GLN A 194 16.32 40.98 -23.66
N ARG A 195 16.47 41.35 -22.39
CA ARG A 195 16.90 42.70 -21.98
C ARG A 195 18.30 43.03 -22.49
N GLN A 196 19.26 42.09 -22.38
CA GLN A 196 20.61 42.29 -22.91
C GLN A 196 20.61 42.52 -24.43
N VAL A 197 19.82 41.72 -25.15
CA VAL A 197 19.63 41.88 -26.60
C VAL A 197 18.99 43.22 -26.95
N ALA A 198 17.96 43.65 -26.20
CA ALA A 198 17.32 44.95 -26.40
C ALA A 198 18.29 46.13 -26.16
N ASN A 199 19.30 45.94 -25.31
CA ASN A 199 20.37 46.90 -25.06
C ASN A 199 21.52 46.81 -26.09
N GLY A 200 21.37 46.03 -27.16
CA GLY A 200 22.34 45.91 -28.25
C GLY A 200 23.39 44.80 -28.08
N ASP A 201 23.36 44.03 -26.99
CA ASP A 201 24.20 42.84 -26.86
C ASP A 201 23.53 41.64 -27.52
N PHE A 202 23.74 41.50 -28.82
CA PHE A 202 23.22 40.36 -29.57
C PHE A 202 24.01 39.06 -29.32
N THR A 203 25.18 39.13 -28.68
CA THR A 203 26.01 37.95 -28.37
C THR A 203 25.48 37.15 -27.19
N ALA A 204 24.63 37.76 -26.37
CA ALA A 204 23.92 37.10 -25.28
C ALA A 204 23.17 35.84 -25.77
N ARG A 205 23.20 34.79 -24.94
CA ARG A 205 22.52 33.51 -25.17
C ARG A 205 21.81 33.09 -23.90
N VAL A 206 20.69 32.41 -24.06
CA VAL A 206 19.91 31.88 -22.94
C VAL A 206 20.59 30.61 -22.41
N PRO A 207 21.05 30.57 -21.15
CA PRO A 207 21.76 29.42 -20.58
C PRO A 207 20.78 28.40 -19.99
N ILE A 208 20.00 27.71 -20.83
CA ILE A 208 19.06 26.67 -20.40
C ILE A 208 19.58 25.28 -20.83
N THR A 209 19.58 24.31 -19.90
CA THR A 209 19.99 22.92 -20.14
C THR A 209 18.87 22.10 -20.78
N GLN A 210 19.21 20.92 -21.33
CA GLN A 210 18.25 20.08 -22.07
C GLN A 210 17.12 19.53 -21.19
N ASP A 211 17.42 19.41 -19.91
CA ASP A 211 16.58 18.87 -18.85
C ASP A 211 15.46 19.84 -18.43
N ASN A 212 15.47 21.08 -18.94
CA ASN A 212 14.45 22.07 -18.65
C ASN A 212 13.28 22.04 -19.62
N VAL A 213 12.06 22.21 -19.11
CA VAL A 213 10.83 22.25 -19.93
C VAL A 213 10.83 23.37 -20.98
N LEU A 214 11.53 24.48 -20.73
CA LEU A 214 11.67 25.60 -21.67
C LEU A 214 12.83 25.45 -22.65
N TRP A 215 13.51 24.31 -22.66
CA TRP A 215 14.63 24.10 -23.58
C TRP A 215 14.26 24.34 -25.06
N PRO A 216 13.15 23.79 -25.59
CA PRO A 216 12.77 24.05 -26.99
C PRO A 216 12.57 25.54 -27.30
N VAL A 217 12.00 26.29 -26.34
CA VAL A 217 11.79 27.74 -26.45
C VAL A 217 13.13 28.46 -26.51
N ALA A 218 14.06 28.12 -25.61
CA ALA A 218 15.39 28.73 -25.57
C ALA A 218 16.23 28.42 -26.83
N ILE A 219 16.16 27.21 -27.39
CA ILE A 219 16.76 26.89 -28.70
C ILE A 219 16.23 27.84 -29.76
N SER A 220 14.90 27.92 -29.88
CA SER A 220 14.27 28.72 -30.93
C SER A 220 14.66 30.20 -30.83
N PHE A 221 14.72 30.72 -29.59
CA PHE A 221 15.14 32.09 -29.32
C PHE A 221 16.60 32.33 -29.68
N ASN A 222 17.52 31.47 -29.25
CA ASN A 222 18.94 31.56 -29.59
C ASN A 222 19.19 31.47 -31.11
N ASN A 223 18.40 30.66 -31.82
CA ASN A 223 18.45 30.57 -33.28
C ASN A 223 17.97 31.87 -33.95
N LEU A 224 16.89 32.48 -33.45
CA LEU A 224 16.41 33.78 -33.93
C LEU A 224 17.46 34.87 -33.70
N LEU A 225 18.09 34.92 -32.52
CA LEU A 225 19.19 35.86 -32.24
C LEU A 225 20.35 35.68 -33.21
N THR A 226 20.75 34.43 -33.48
CA THR A 226 21.84 34.13 -34.41
C THR A 226 21.51 34.61 -35.84
N ARG A 227 20.26 34.44 -36.29
CA ARG A 227 19.79 34.95 -37.58
C ARG A 227 19.77 36.47 -37.61
N PHE A 228 19.27 37.11 -36.56
CA PHE A 228 19.23 38.56 -36.43
C PHE A 228 20.64 39.18 -36.43
N GLN A 229 21.57 38.61 -35.66
CA GLN A 229 22.99 39.00 -35.68
C GLN A 229 23.63 38.89 -37.05
N ARG A 230 23.26 37.87 -37.83
CA ARG A 230 23.75 37.73 -39.20
C ARG A 230 23.20 38.85 -40.08
N TYR A 231 21.89 39.10 -40.04
CA TYR A 231 21.26 40.18 -40.80
C TYR A 231 21.83 41.56 -40.46
N GLN A 232 22.08 41.85 -39.18
CA GLN A 232 22.65 43.13 -38.79
C GLN A 232 24.10 43.30 -39.28
N ARG A 233 24.90 42.24 -39.27
CA ARG A 233 26.26 42.26 -39.83
C ARG A 233 26.24 42.49 -41.34
N GLU A 234 25.38 41.77 -42.05
CA GLU A 234 25.19 41.94 -43.50
C GLU A 234 24.71 43.36 -43.84
N ALA A 235 23.77 43.92 -43.06
CA ALA A 235 23.29 45.29 -43.25
C ALA A 235 24.41 46.32 -43.02
N ASN A 236 25.18 46.18 -41.94
CA ASN A 236 26.31 47.06 -41.65
C ASN A 236 27.43 46.96 -42.71
N GLU A 237 27.68 45.76 -43.22
CA GLU A 237 28.64 45.55 -44.32
C GLU A 237 28.15 46.23 -45.60
N LEU A 238 26.86 46.08 -45.93
CA LEU A 238 26.24 46.73 -47.09
C LEU A 238 26.27 48.26 -46.97
N GLU A 239 26.01 48.81 -45.77
CA GLU A 239 26.14 50.24 -45.47
C GLU A 239 27.56 50.72 -45.76
N ARG A 240 28.58 50.01 -45.22
CA ARG A 240 30.00 50.33 -45.47
C ARG A 240 30.38 50.25 -46.94
N ILE A 241 29.86 49.26 -47.67
CA ILE A 241 30.07 49.15 -49.12
C ILE A 241 29.45 50.36 -49.82
N ARG A 242 28.21 50.74 -49.46
CA ARG A 242 27.52 51.91 -50.04
C ARG A 242 28.26 53.22 -49.76
N GLU A 243 28.79 53.40 -48.55
CA GLU A 243 29.56 54.60 -48.17
C GLU A 243 30.90 54.69 -48.92
N ASN A 244 31.59 53.56 -49.13
CA ASN A 244 32.90 53.53 -49.78
C ASN A 244 32.83 53.50 -51.32
N MET A 245 31.72 53.02 -51.90
CA MET A 245 31.58 52.86 -53.36
C MET A 245 31.85 54.15 -54.15
N PRO A 246 31.36 55.35 -53.75
CA PRO A 246 31.65 56.59 -54.48
C PRO A 246 33.13 56.93 -54.51
N LEU A 247 33.85 56.70 -53.39
CA LEU A 247 35.29 56.93 -53.29
C LEU A 247 36.06 56.02 -54.26
N ILE A 248 35.66 54.76 -54.33
CA ILE A 248 36.24 53.77 -55.23
C ILE A 248 35.97 54.16 -56.69
N ILE A 249 34.73 54.53 -57.02
CA ILE A 249 34.36 54.97 -58.38
C ILE A 249 35.16 56.22 -58.77
N GLN A 250 35.31 57.18 -57.86
CA GLN A 250 36.07 58.40 -58.11
C GLN A 250 37.54 58.10 -58.38
N ALA A 251 38.17 57.25 -57.55
CA ALA A 251 39.56 56.86 -57.72
C ALA A 251 39.80 56.09 -59.04
N ILE A 252 38.86 55.22 -59.44
CA ILE A 252 38.93 54.51 -60.73
C ILE A 252 38.81 55.50 -61.90
N ARG A 253 37.91 56.49 -61.82
CA ARG A 253 37.78 57.51 -62.86
C ARG A 253 39.04 58.35 -63.00
N GLU A 254 39.64 58.75 -61.89
CA GLU A 254 40.89 59.53 -61.86
C GLU A 254 42.07 58.74 -62.46
N ALA A 255 42.20 57.46 -62.08
CA ALA A 255 43.17 56.54 -62.65
C ALA A 255 43.01 56.39 -64.17
N LYS A 256 41.77 56.22 -64.64
CA LYS A 256 41.48 56.10 -66.08
C LYS A 256 41.84 57.35 -66.87
N MET A 257 41.62 58.54 -66.31
CA MET A 257 41.97 59.81 -66.96
C MET A 257 43.48 60.06 -66.99
N THR A 258 44.22 59.62 -65.97
CA THR A 258 45.66 59.90 -65.83
C THR A 258 46.57 58.78 -66.35
N GLY A 259 46.01 57.62 -66.72
CA GLY A 259 46.77 56.43 -67.13
C GLY A 259 47.58 55.80 -66.00
N ARG A 260 47.34 56.19 -64.74
CA ARG A 260 48.01 55.67 -63.56
C ARG A 260 47.14 54.64 -62.86
N VAL A 261 47.78 53.68 -62.21
CA VAL A 261 47.10 52.64 -61.44
C VAL A 261 46.32 53.26 -60.27
N PRO A 262 45.02 52.95 -60.09
CA PRO A 262 44.22 53.52 -59.01
C PRO A 262 44.78 53.12 -57.64
N ARG A 263 45.15 54.11 -56.83
CA ARG A 263 45.57 53.90 -55.43
C ARG A 263 44.38 54.14 -54.51
N VAL A 264 43.59 53.10 -54.27
CA VAL A 264 42.52 53.14 -53.27
C VAL A 264 43.03 52.52 -51.97
N GLY A 265 42.77 53.16 -50.83
CA GLY A 265 43.03 52.56 -49.52
C GLY A 265 42.14 51.33 -49.30
N ARG A 266 42.60 50.35 -48.51
CA ARG A 266 41.80 49.19 -48.13
C ARG A 266 40.52 49.66 -47.42
N THR A 267 39.37 49.29 -47.98
CA THR A 267 38.03 49.64 -47.47
C THR A 267 37.55 48.66 -46.41
N GLY A 268 38.22 47.52 -46.25
CA GLY A 268 37.84 46.47 -45.30
C GLY A 268 36.55 45.76 -45.69
N THR A 269 36.13 45.88 -46.95
CA THR A 269 34.94 45.23 -47.50
C THR A 269 35.34 44.23 -48.59
N VAL A 270 34.37 43.43 -49.08
CA VAL A 270 34.56 42.55 -50.23
C VAL A 270 35.08 43.27 -51.49
N VAL A 271 34.92 44.59 -51.58
CA VAL A 271 35.43 45.38 -52.72
C VAL A 271 36.96 45.41 -52.77
N ASP A 272 37.64 45.20 -51.64
CA ASP A 272 39.10 45.12 -51.60
C ASP A 272 39.64 43.93 -52.42
N ALA A 273 38.90 42.82 -52.47
CA ALA A 273 39.27 41.68 -53.30
C ALA A 273 39.22 42.04 -54.79
N ILE A 274 38.23 42.85 -55.20
CA ILE A 274 38.11 43.34 -56.58
C ILE A 274 39.25 44.30 -56.91
N LEU A 275 39.60 45.20 -55.98
CA LEU A 275 40.70 46.15 -56.15
C LEU A 275 42.06 45.45 -56.29
N ILE A 276 42.29 44.35 -55.56
CA ILE A 276 43.51 43.55 -55.69
C ILE A 276 43.62 42.95 -57.09
N GLU A 277 42.52 42.45 -57.64
CA GLU A 277 42.54 41.80 -58.97
C GLU A 277 42.67 42.81 -60.11
N LEU A 278 42.14 44.03 -59.95
CA LEU A 278 42.33 45.13 -60.91
C LEU A 278 43.77 45.68 -60.94
N ASN A 279 44.58 45.35 -59.94
CA ASN A 279 45.94 45.83 -59.77
C ASN A 279 46.99 44.81 -60.25
N LYS A 280 46.55 43.67 -60.76
CA LYS A 280 47.36 42.72 -61.52
C LYS A 280 47.42 43.12 -62.98
#